data_AF-A0A8R1U2N8-F1
#
_entry.id   AF-A0A8R1U2N8-F1
#
_cell.length_a   1.000
_cell.length_b   1.000
_cell.length_c   1.000
_cell.angle_alpha   90.00
_cell.angle_beta   90.00
_cell.angle_gamma   90.00
#
_symmetry.space_group_name_H-M   'P 1'
#
loop_
_entity.id
_entity.type
_entity.pdbx_description
1 polymer ?
#
loop_
_entity_poly.entity_id
_entity_poly.type
_entity_poly.pdbx_seq_one_letter_code
_entity_poly.pdbx_strand_id
1 'polypeptide(L)'
;LSFTFRKSSPLRSSLVKCENRNRSSHAKFVSFSTQKREKKVFNVSDCIQMMQNATEFIKLRTNIRQFRRTFTLDPSLSHIHWTPTSKKPHKAKIAIDSIKEVRIGRNTELHRAAETYANDLQDECAFSIIHGDQYECLDLIADTPETAKIWITGLMSLISNHAGMLLY
;
A
#
# COMPACT_ATOMS: atom_id res chain seq x y z
N LEU A 1 -21.06 22.96 21.57
CA LEU A 1 -20.85 21.70 22.32
C LEU A 1 -19.37 21.37 22.24
N SER A 2 -18.67 21.48 23.37
CA SER A 2 -17.20 21.43 23.50
C SER A 2 -16.66 20.01 23.35
N PHE A 3 -15.75 19.82 22.39
CA PHE A 3 -14.98 18.59 22.23
C PHE A 3 -13.87 18.53 23.29
N THR A 4 -14.01 17.62 24.25
CA THR A 4 -12.96 17.34 25.23
C THR A 4 -12.01 16.29 24.67
N PHE A 5 -10.76 16.71 24.44
CA PHE A 5 -9.67 15.88 23.95
C PHE A 5 -9.24 14.89 25.04
N ARG A 6 -9.52 13.59 24.89
CA ARG A 6 -9.03 12.54 25.79
C ARG A 6 -7.51 12.41 25.62
N LYS A 7 -6.75 13.04 26.52
CA LYS A 7 -5.32 12.81 26.69
C LYS A 7 -5.08 11.34 27.07
N SER A 8 -4.32 10.65 26.22
CA SER A 8 -3.79 9.30 26.43
C SER A 8 -3.12 9.17 27.80
N SER A 9 -3.58 8.22 28.60
CA SER A 9 -2.99 7.83 29.88
C SER A 9 -1.56 7.32 29.68
N PRO A 10 -0.53 7.90 30.32
CA PRO A 10 0.81 7.35 30.28
C PRO A 10 0.83 6.00 31.01
N LEU A 11 1.33 4.97 30.29
CA LEU A 11 1.50 3.61 30.78
C LEU A 11 2.36 3.63 32.05
N ARG A 12 1.69 3.43 33.18
CA ARG A 12 2.30 3.38 34.51
C ARG A 12 3.08 2.07 34.62
N SER A 13 4.41 2.13 34.50
CA SER A 13 5.26 0.96 34.77
C SER A 13 5.30 0.68 36.27
N SER A 14 4.98 -0.55 36.64
CA SER A 14 5.08 -1.06 38.00
C SER A 14 6.56 -1.36 38.32
N LEU A 15 7.18 -0.51 39.16
CA LEU A 15 8.48 -0.80 39.73
C LEU A 15 8.31 -1.88 40.81
N VAL A 16 8.42 -3.15 40.43
CA VAL A 16 8.49 -4.25 41.39
C VAL A 16 9.84 -4.18 42.08
N LYS A 17 9.83 -3.70 43.33
CA LYS A 17 11.00 -3.67 44.21
C LYS A 17 11.25 -5.09 44.73
N CYS A 18 12.01 -5.88 43.99
CA CYS A 18 12.50 -7.17 44.47
C CYS A 18 13.65 -6.91 45.47
N GLU A 19 13.35 -7.04 46.75
CA GLU A 19 14.31 -6.99 47.83
C GLU A 19 14.99 -8.37 48.01
N ASN A 20 16.31 -8.34 48.21
CA ASN A 20 17.13 -9.41 48.79
C ASN A 20 17.31 -10.73 48.01
N ARG A 21 18.51 -10.90 47.42
CA ARG A 21 19.53 -11.88 47.87
C ARG A 21 20.68 -12.02 46.84
N ASN A 22 21.88 -11.66 47.32
CA ASN A 22 23.20 -12.23 47.02
C ASN A 22 23.57 -12.68 45.58
N ARG A 23 24.59 -11.98 45.06
CA ARG A 23 25.74 -12.50 44.30
C ARG A 23 25.45 -13.27 42.99
N SER A 24 25.47 -12.54 41.88
CA SER A 24 26.28 -12.94 40.72
C SER A 24 26.62 -11.69 39.90
N SER A 25 27.91 -11.50 39.63
CA SER A 25 28.47 -10.43 38.80
C SER A 25 28.25 -10.73 37.30
N HIS A 26 27.08 -11.24 36.94
CA HIS A 26 26.67 -11.39 35.55
C HIS A 26 25.69 -10.26 35.24
N ALA A 27 26.20 -9.21 34.59
CA ALA A 27 25.40 -8.07 34.17
C ALA A 27 24.15 -8.55 33.41
N LYS A 28 22.97 -8.37 34.01
CA LYS A 28 21.69 -8.73 33.41
C LYS A 28 21.30 -7.62 32.45
N PHE A 29 21.66 -7.76 31.18
CA PHE A 29 21.15 -6.89 30.13
C PHE A 29 19.67 -7.22 29.89
N VAL A 30 18.83 -6.19 29.92
CA VAL A 30 17.43 -6.28 29.56
C VAL A 30 17.34 -6.01 28.07
N SER A 31 17.26 -7.07 27.26
CA SER A 31 17.05 -6.93 25.83
C SER A 31 15.58 -6.54 25.61
N PHE A 32 15.36 -5.28 25.23
CA PHE A 32 14.05 -4.83 24.79
C PHE A 32 13.79 -5.43 23.41
N SER A 33 12.99 -6.50 23.34
CA SER A 33 12.42 -6.93 22.06
C SER A 33 11.40 -5.88 21.63
N THR A 34 11.88 -4.77 21.05
CA THR A 34 11.00 -4.01 20.18
C THR A 34 10.57 -5.02 19.12
N GLN A 35 9.26 -5.32 19.04
CA GLN A 35 8.68 -5.79 17.80
C GLN A 35 8.85 -4.63 16.81
N LYS A 36 10.09 -4.38 16.38
CA LYS A 36 10.36 -3.67 15.15
C LYS A 36 9.63 -4.53 14.15
N ARG A 37 8.45 -4.09 13.71
CA ARG A 37 7.93 -4.47 12.40
C ARG A 37 9.09 -4.15 11.47
N GLU A 38 9.91 -5.15 11.17
CA GLU A 38 11.06 -5.01 10.30
C GLU A 38 10.47 -4.44 9.03
N LYS A 39 10.78 -3.18 8.74
CA LYS A 39 10.37 -2.55 7.50
C LYS A 39 11.14 -3.31 6.42
N LYS A 40 10.54 -4.38 5.92
CA LYS A 40 11.12 -5.20 4.87
C LYS A 40 11.29 -4.29 3.67
N VAL A 41 12.54 -3.93 3.39
CA VAL A 41 12.88 -3.15 2.20
C VAL A 41 12.83 -4.15 1.05
N PHE A 42 11.86 -3.99 0.16
CA PHE A 42 11.79 -4.77 -1.06
C PHE A 42 12.71 -4.14 -2.10
N ASN A 43 13.55 -4.96 -2.73
CA ASN A 43 14.26 -4.49 -3.92
C ASN A 43 13.26 -4.39 -5.09
N VAL A 44 13.57 -3.60 -6.11
CA VAL A 44 12.67 -3.39 -7.26
C VAL A 44 12.35 -4.70 -7.98
N SER A 45 13.33 -5.59 -8.15
CA SER A 45 13.16 -6.88 -8.83
C SER A 45 12.11 -7.74 -8.13
N ASP A 46 12.15 -7.82 -6.80
CA ASP A 46 11.17 -8.53 -5.98
C ASP A 46 9.78 -7.93 -6.17
N CYS A 47 9.68 -6.59 -6.20
CA CYS A 47 8.40 -5.92 -6.43
C CYS A 47 7.80 -6.29 -7.79
N ILE A 48 8.61 -6.27 -8.86
CA ILE A 48 8.17 -6.65 -10.20
C ILE A 48 7.73 -8.11 -10.25
N GLN A 49 8.52 -9.02 -9.68
CA GLN A 49 8.17 -10.43 -9.60
C GLN A 49 6.84 -10.64 -8.83
N MET A 50 6.64 -9.93 -7.73
CA MET A 50 5.40 -9.97 -6.97
C MET A 50 4.21 -9.39 -7.74
N MET A 51 4.40 -8.35 -8.56
CA MET A 51 3.35 -7.80 -9.42
C MET A 51 2.95 -8.74 -10.57
N GLN A 52 3.90 -9.56 -11.05
CA GLN A 52 3.61 -10.61 -12.04
C GLN A 52 2.82 -11.77 -11.41
N ASN A 53 2.93 -11.95 -10.10
CA ASN A 53 2.02 -12.81 -9.36
C ASN A 53 0.64 -12.12 -9.23
N ALA A 54 -0.42 -12.91 -9.36
CA ALA A 54 -1.79 -12.46 -9.17
C ALA A 54 -1.97 -11.78 -7.80
N THR A 55 -2.31 -10.49 -7.79
CA THR A 55 -2.58 -9.71 -6.58
C THR A 55 -4.02 -9.25 -6.57
N GLU A 56 -4.71 -9.38 -5.44
CA GLU A 56 -6.10 -8.92 -5.33
C GLU A 56 -6.19 -7.50 -4.75
N PHE A 57 -6.98 -6.67 -5.40
CA PHE A 57 -7.30 -5.32 -4.95
C PHE A 57 -8.81 -5.11 -4.94
N ILE A 58 -9.27 -4.20 -4.08
CA ILE A 58 -10.57 -3.57 -4.25
C ILE A 58 -10.40 -2.41 -5.22
N LYS A 59 -11.04 -2.53 -6.37
CA LYS A 59 -11.15 -1.44 -7.35
C LYS A 59 -12.37 -0.59 -7.03
N LEU A 60 -12.16 0.70 -6.79
CA LEU A 60 -13.24 1.67 -6.61
C LEU A 60 -13.78 2.14 -7.97
N ARG A 61 -15.07 2.48 -7.98
CA ARG A 61 -15.79 3.01 -9.14
C ARG A 61 -16.71 4.14 -8.67
N THR A 62 -17.39 4.76 -9.64
CA THR A 62 -18.47 5.72 -9.38
C THR A 62 -19.49 5.19 -8.38
N ASN A 63 -20.10 6.11 -7.62
CA ASN A 63 -20.97 5.80 -6.48
C ASN A 63 -20.30 4.90 -5.43
N ILE A 64 -18.96 4.96 -5.33
CA ILE A 64 -18.17 4.29 -4.27
C ILE A 64 -18.32 2.75 -4.34
N ARG A 65 -18.70 2.22 -5.51
CA ARG A 65 -18.88 0.78 -5.69
C ARG A 65 -17.52 0.10 -5.63
N GLN A 66 -17.44 -0.95 -4.81
CA GLN A 66 -16.21 -1.70 -4.55
C GLN A 66 -16.24 -3.04 -5.29
N PHE A 67 -15.16 -3.36 -5.99
CA PHE A 67 -15.05 -4.62 -6.72
C PHE A 67 -13.71 -5.29 -6.46
N ARG A 68 -13.74 -6.47 -5.85
CA ARG A 68 -12.53 -7.29 -5.69
C ARG A 68 -12.08 -7.82 -7.04
N ARG A 69 -10.85 -7.55 -7.44
CA ARG A 69 -10.29 -7.90 -8.74
C ARG A 69 -8.86 -8.38 -8.59
N THR A 70 -8.49 -9.36 -9.40
CA THR A 70 -7.12 -9.84 -9.49
C THR A 70 -6.39 -9.05 -10.56
N PHE A 71 -5.27 -8.47 -10.19
CA PHE A 71 -4.36 -7.70 -11.04
C PHE A 71 -3.05 -8.44 -11.23
N THR A 72 -2.45 -8.28 -12.40
CA THR A 72 -1.15 -8.87 -12.78
C THR A 72 -0.42 -7.93 -13.72
N LEU A 73 0.89 -7.81 -13.54
CA LEU A 73 1.79 -7.27 -14.55
C LEU A 73 2.13 -8.37 -15.56
N ASP A 74 2.14 -8.04 -16.85
CA ASP A 74 2.52 -8.98 -17.90
C ASP A 74 4.02 -9.34 -17.86
N PRO A 75 4.42 -10.48 -18.45
CA PRO A 75 5.83 -10.88 -18.52
C PRO A 75 6.73 -9.89 -19.26
N SER A 76 6.18 -9.16 -20.23
CA SER A 76 6.89 -8.11 -21.00
C SER A 76 7.01 -6.77 -20.27
N LEU A 77 6.45 -6.64 -19.06
CA LEU A 77 6.51 -5.41 -18.25
C LEU A 77 5.90 -4.18 -18.95
N SER A 78 4.95 -4.42 -19.85
CA SER A 78 4.39 -3.43 -20.76
C SER A 78 2.95 -3.05 -20.40
N HIS A 79 2.23 -3.93 -19.69
CA HIS A 79 0.82 -3.76 -19.35
C HIS A 79 0.49 -4.35 -17.98
N ILE A 80 -0.34 -3.62 -17.23
CA ILE A 80 -1.09 -4.20 -16.12
C ILE A 80 -2.43 -4.67 -16.64
N HIS A 81 -2.82 -5.87 -16.24
CA HIS A 81 -4.11 -6.48 -16.54
C HIS A 81 -4.89 -6.72 -15.25
N TRP A 82 -6.22 -6.82 -15.37
CA TRP A 82 -7.05 -7.35 -14.29
C TRP A 82 -8.21 -8.18 -14.81
N THR A 83 -8.79 -9.01 -13.94
CA THR A 83 -9.99 -9.80 -14.27
C THR A 83 -11.14 -8.87 -14.72
N PRO A 84 -11.67 -8.99 -15.95
CA PRO A 84 -12.67 -8.07 -16.49
C PRO A 84 -14.03 -8.23 -15.80
N THR A 85 -14.85 -7.17 -15.86
CA THR A 85 -16.20 -7.13 -15.26
C THR A 85 -17.33 -7.30 -16.26
N SER A 86 -17.02 -7.23 -17.55
CA SER A 86 -17.98 -7.14 -18.62
C SER A 86 -17.46 -7.87 -19.85
N LYS A 87 -18.32 -8.00 -20.87
CA LYS A 87 -17.97 -8.57 -22.18
C LYS A 87 -16.97 -7.72 -23.00
N LYS A 88 -16.33 -6.70 -22.39
CA LYS A 88 -15.30 -5.83 -23.01
C LYS A 88 -13.94 -6.02 -22.31
N PRO A 89 -13.27 -7.17 -22.51
CA PRO A 89 -12.03 -7.51 -21.80
C PRO A 89 -10.85 -6.57 -22.13
N HIS A 90 -10.84 -5.95 -23.31
CA HIS A 90 -9.81 -4.97 -23.71
C HIS A 90 -9.75 -3.74 -22.78
N LYS A 91 -10.81 -3.44 -22.03
CA LYS A 91 -10.82 -2.35 -21.03
C LYS A 91 -10.17 -2.73 -19.71
N ALA A 92 -9.79 -3.99 -19.53
CA ALA A 92 -9.23 -4.50 -18.29
C ALA A 92 -7.69 -4.56 -18.35
N LYS A 93 -7.09 -3.53 -18.95
CA LYS A 93 -5.65 -3.35 -19.01
C LYS A 93 -5.27 -1.87 -19.10
N ILE A 94 -4.06 -1.55 -18.65
CA ILE A 94 -3.40 -0.24 -18.80
C ILE A 94 -1.99 -0.51 -19.29
N ALA A 95 -1.55 0.18 -20.33
CA ALA A 95 -0.17 0.12 -20.78
C ALA A 95 0.72 0.97 -19.85
N ILE A 96 1.92 0.49 -19.52
CA ILE A 96 2.83 1.16 -18.58
C ILE A 96 3.25 2.55 -19.10
N ASP A 97 3.48 2.67 -20.40
CA ASP A 97 3.79 3.93 -21.09
C ASP A 97 2.66 4.98 -21.00
N SER A 98 1.42 4.53 -20.81
CA SER A 98 0.25 5.40 -20.67
C SER A 98 0.05 5.93 -19.25
N ILE A 99 0.79 5.42 -18.25
CA ILE A 99 0.70 5.86 -16.86
C ILE A 99 1.41 7.22 -16.72
N LYS A 100 0.69 8.21 -16.19
CA LYS A 100 1.21 9.57 -15.98
C LYS A 100 1.77 9.76 -14.57
N GLU A 101 1.11 9.18 -13.58
CA GLU A 101 1.52 9.26 -12.18
C GLU A 101 0.86 8.16 -11.34
N VAL A 102 1.48 7.85 -10.20
CA VAL A 102 0.89 7.01 -9.15
C VAL A 102 0.79 7.84 -7.87
N ARG A 103 -0.42 7.97 -7.33
CA ARG A 103 -0.70 8.73 -6.11
C ARG A 103 -0.86 7.79 -4.93
N ILE A 104 -0.12 8.03 -3.85
CA ILE A 104 -0.10 7.17 -2.65
C ILE A 104 -1.14 7.67 -1.65
N GLY A 105 -2.00 6.78 -1.15
CA GLY A 105 -3.07 7.11 -0.24
C GLY A 105 -4.35 7.62 -0.92
N ARG A 106 -5.24 8.21 -0.13
CA ARG A 106 -6.60 8.59 -0.52
C ARG A 106 -6.71 9.99 -1.16
N ASN A 107 -6.03 10.21 -2.27
CA ASN A 107 -5.95 11.56 -2.86
C ASN A 107 -7.09 11.91 -3.82
N THR A 108 -7.95 10.95 -4.18
CA THR A 108 -9.02 11.16 -5.16
C THR A 108 -10.37 11.35 -4.49
N GLU A 109 -11.32 11.95 -5.21
CA GLU A 109 -12.67 12.16 -4.70
C GLU A 109 -13.36 10.85 -4.34
N LEU A 110 -13.18 9.80 -5.14
CA LEU A 110 -13.72 8.47 -4.85
C LEU A 110 -13.16 7.89 -3.56
N HIS A 111 -11.85 8.02 -3.31
CA HIS A 111 -11.25 7.57 -2.06
C HIS A 111 -11.77 8.34 -0.83
N ARG A 112 -11.87 9.67 -0.91
CA ARG A 112 -12.41 10.51 0.18
C ARG A 112 -13.88 10.21 0.47
N ALA A 113 -14.67 9.98 -0.57
CA ALA A 113 -16.07 9.60 -0.40
C ALA A 113 -16.20 8.20 0.21
N ALA A 114 -15.33 7.25 -0.16
CA ALA A 114 -15.29 5.91 0.42
C ALA A 114 -14.90 5.87 1.90
N GLU A 115 -13.99 6.74 2.33
CA GLU A 115 -13.56 6.87 3.72
C GLU A 115 -14.71 7.18 4.68
N THR A 116 -15.68 8.00 4.24
CA THR A 116 -16.88 8.32 5.03
C THR A 116 -17.69 7.06 5.40
N TYR A 117 -17.52 5.96 4.66
CA TYR A 117 -18.17 4.67 4.92
C TYR A 117 -17.27 3.66 5.63
N ALA A 118 -15.95 3.87 5.69
CA ALA A 118 -14.98 2.89 6.17
C ALA A 118 -13.95 3.54 7.11
N ASN A 119 -14.31 3.65 8.40
CA ASN A 119 -13.45 4.23 9.45
C ASN A 119 -12.15 3.44 9.73
N ASP A 120 -12.02 2.19 9.26
CA ASP A 120 -10.97 1.25 9.71
C ASP A 120 -9.89 0.93 8.67
N LEU A 121 -9.97 1.46 7.45
CA LEU A 121 -8.97 1.17 6.43
C LEU A 121 -7.77 2.12 6.59
N GLN A 122 -6.56 1.57 6.66
CA GLN A 122 -5.31 2.34 6.70
C GLN A 122 -5.10 3.07 5.37
N ASP A 123 -4.77 4.36 5.42
CA ASP A 123 -4.51 5.18 4.22
C ASP A 123 -3.38 4.59 3.36
N GLU A 124 -2.44 3.90 4.00
CA GLU A 124 -1.31 3.25 3.34
C GLU A 124 -1.69 2.05 2.48
N CYS A 125 -2.92 1.50 2.60
CA CYS A 125 -3.43 0.46 1.71
C CYS A 125 -3.96 1.02 0.38
N ALA A 126 -4.24 2.32 0.30
CA ALA A 126 -4.85 2.95 -0.86
C ALA A 126 -3.81 3.56 -1.79
N PHE A 127 -4.07 3.51 -3.09
CA PHE A 127 -3.33 4.27 -4.10
C PHE A 127 -4.15 4.39 -5.38
N SER A 128 -3.79 5.37 -6.21
CA SER A 128 -4.44 5.64 -7.49
C SER A 128 -3.43 5.66 -8.62
N ILE A 129 -3.77 5.06 -9.75
CA ILE A 129 -2.99 5.12 -10.99
C ILE A 129 -3.71 6.10 -11.93
N ILE A 130 -3.02 7.16 -12.34
CA ILE A 130 -3.54 8.11 -13.34
C ILE A 130 -2.94 7.75 -14.70
N HIS A 131 -3.79 7.52 -15.70
CA HIS A 131 -3.36 6.98 -16.98
C HIS A 131 -4.12 7.56 -18.18
N GLY A 132 -3.57 7.34 -19.37
CA GLY A 132 -4.14 7.80 -20.63
C GLY A 132 -4.11 9.32 -20.80
N ASP A 133 -4.60 9.80 -21.93
CA ASP A 133 -4.54 11.22 -22.29
C ASP A 133 -5.64 12.05 -21.60
N GLN A 134 -6.68 11.39 -21.10
CA GLN A 134 -7.79 12.00 -20.36
C GLN A 134 -7.56 11.97 -18.84
N TYR A 135 -6.38 11.57 -18.37
CA TYR A 135 -6.04 11.46 -16.95
C TYR A 135 -7.07 10.63 -16.17
N GLU A 136 -7.45 9.48 -16.74
CA GLU A 136 -8.36 8.55 -16.09
C GLU A 136 -7.75 8.00 -14.80
N CYS A 137 -8.57 7.88 -13.77
CA CYS A 137 -8.13 7.42 -12.47
C CYS A 137 -8.57 5.98 -12.19
N LEU A 138 -7.60 5.13 -11.86
CA LEU A 138 -7.81 3.80 -11.33
C LEU A 138 -7.48 3.79 -9.83
N ASP A 139 -8.53 3.85 -9.01
CA ASP A 139 -8.46 3.85 -7.56
C ASP A 139 -8.48 2.41 -7.00
N LEU A 140 -7.46 2.05 -6.21
CA LEU A 140 -7.23 0.70 -5.68
C LEU A 140 -7.01 0.72 -4.17
N ILE A 141 -7.49 -0.32 -3.49
CA ILE A 141 -7.22 -0.59 -2.08
C ILE A 141 -6.67 -2.00 -1.95
N ALA A 142 -5.49 -2.12 -1.37
CA ALA A 142 -4.82 -3.37 -1.05
C ALA A 142 -5.37 -3.99 0.24
N ASP A 143 -5.11 -5.29 0.42
CA ASP A 143 -5.37 -5.99 1.67
C ASP A 143 -4.44 -5.53 2.81
N THR A 144 -3.20 -5.16 2.46
CA THR A 144 -2.16 -4.72 3.39
C THR A 144 -1.39 -3.51 2.85
N PRO A 145 -0.84 -2.65 3.73
CA PRO A 145 0.05 -1.57 3.33
C PRO A 145 1.29 -2.06 2.57
N GLU A 146 1.76 -3.26 2.89
CA GLU A 146 2.90 -3.90 2.25
C GLU A 146 2.61 -4.19 0.77
N THR A 147 1.45 -4.81 0.48
CA THR A 147 1.01 -5.08 -0.90
C THR A 147 0.90 -3.78 -1.70
N ALA A 148 0.32 -2.72 -1.13
CA ALA A 148 0.23 -1.41 -1.78
C ALA A 148 1.61 -0.84 -2.10
N LYS A 149 2.55 -0.87 -1.15
CA LYS A 149 3.93 -0.38 -1.35
C LYS A 149 4.67 -1.13 -2.44
N ILE A 150 4.54 -2.46 -2.48
CA ILE A 150 5.15 -3.29 -3.53
C ILE A 150 4.71 -2.81 -4.92
N TRP A 151 3.41 -2.62 -5.10
CA TRP A 151 2.85 -2.18 -6.38
C TRP A 151 3.24 -0.75 -6.72
N ILE A 152 3.20 0.18 -5.77
CA ILE A 152 3.67 1.56 -5.98
C ILE A 152 5.13 1.57 -6.38
N THR A 153 6.00 0.86 -5.66
CA THR A 153 7.45 0.82 -5.94
C THR A 153 7.73 0.21 -7.31
N GLY A 154 7.10 -0.92 -7.65
CA GLY A 154 7.30 -1.54 -8.96
C GLY A 154 6.78 -0.66 -10.10
N LEU A 155 5.60 -0.05 -9.95
CA LEU A 155 5.04 0.90 -10.92
C LEU A 155 5.96 2.11 -11.15
N MET A 156 6.42 2.76 -10.08
CA MET A 156 7.31 3.91 -10.18
C MET A 156 8.59 3.54 -10.92
N SER A 157 9.18 2.37 -10.63
CA SER A 157 10.37 1.91 -11.36
C SER A 157 10.10 1.68 -12.84
N LEU A 158 8.96 1.08 -13.21
CA LEU A 158 8.60 0.83 -14.61
C LEU A 158 8.42 2.13 -15.39
N ILE A 159 7.73 3.10 -14.80
CA ILE A 159 7.51 4.43 -15.39
C ILE A 159 8.84 5.14 -15.59
N SER A 160 9.73 5.14 -14.58
CA SER A 160 11.05 5.77 -14.68
C SER A 160 11.93 5.11 -15.75
N ASN A 161 11.92 3.78 -15.85
CA ASN A 161 12.67 3.06 -16.87
C ASN A 161 12.16 3.40 -18.28
N HIS A 162 10.84 3.51 -18.46
CA HIS A 162 10.26 3.90 -19.74
C HIS A 162 10.58 5.36 -20.11
N ALA A 163 10.45 6.29 -19.17
CA ALA A 163 10.82 7.68 -19.39
C ALA A 163 12.32 7.85 -19.72
N GLY A 164 13.20 7.08 -19.06
CA GLY A 164 14.62 7.06 -19.38
C GLY A 164 14.92 6.52 -20.77
N MET A 165 14.20 5.49 -21.22
CA MET A 165 14.35 4.92 -22.58
C MET A 165 13.94 5.88 -23.69
N LEU A 166 13.05 6.85 -23.43
CA LEU A 166 12.64 7.85 -24.42
C LEU A 166 13.64 9.01 -24.57
N LEU A 167 14.65 9.10 -23.70
CA LEU A 167 15.66 10.17 -23.72
C LEU A 167 16.95 9.79 -24.49
N TYR A 168 17.03 8.56 -25.03
CA TYR A 168 18.14 8.06 -25.85
C TYR A 168 17.65 7.69 -27.25
#